data_AF-A0A1I7HJ74-F1
#
_entry.id   AF-A0A1I7HJ74-F1
#
_cell.length_a   1.000
_cell.length_b   1.000
_cell.length_c   1.000
_cell.angle_alpha   90.00
_cell.angle_beta   90.00
_cell.angle_gamma   90.00
#
_symmetry.space_group_name_H-M   'P 1'
#
loop_
_entity.id
_entity.type
_entity.pdbx_description
1 polymer ?
#
loop_
_entity_poly.entity_id
_entity_poly.type
_entity_poly.pdbx_seq_one_letter_code
_entity_poly.pdbx_strand_id
1 'polypeptide(L)'
;MNGLRKVLRVVDIVVFVCATLAIAGVFCEGMAKKWYDFVGVFVFCSDYSFLIATVLHVIADRKEKIAFVHYFSLTILIVGLIMKVAGIPYHPLVLTIWFQYIWFLYGIILARRYFGKKISM
;
A
#
# COMPACT_ATOMS: atom_id res chain seq x y z
N MET A 1 10.90 7.82 22.66
CA MET A 1 9.98 7.98 21.51
C MET A 1 10.48 7.28 20.22
N ASN A 2 11.05 6.06 20.30
CA ASN A 2 11.89 5.52 19.21
C ASN A 2 11.52 4.12 18.66
N GLY A 3 10.61 3.36 19.30
CA GLY A 3 10.24 2.00 18.85
C GLY A 3 9.25 1.99 17.68
N LEU A 4 8.10 2.64 17.88
CA LEU A 4 7.01 2.68 16.89
C LEU A 4 7.44 3.24 15.52
N ARG A 5 8.24 4.31 15.51
CA ARG A 5 8.78 4.90 14.27
C ARG A 5 9.77 3.97 13.53
N LYS A 6 10.48 3.09 14.26
CA LYS A 6 11.33 2.06 13.62
C LYS A 6 10.47 0.96 13.01
N VAL A 7 9.43 0.50 13.71
CA VAL A 7 8.48 -0.50 13.20
C VAL A 7 7.79 0.02 11.94
N LEU A 8 7.24 1.23 11.99
CA LEU A 8 6.64 1.89 10.82
C LEU A 8 7.59 1.91 9.63
N ARG A 9 8.88 2.22 9.86
CA ARG A 9 9.85 2.23 8.77
C ARG A 9 10.00 0.88 8.08
N VAL A 10 10.07 -0.20 8.86
CA VAL A 10 10.18 -1.56 8.30
C VAL A 10 8.90 -1.89 7.55
N VAL A 11 7.74 -1.59 8.14
CA VAL A 11 6.43 -1.82 7.53
C VAL A 11 6.30 -1.07 6.19
N ASP A 12 6.69 0.20 6.12
CA ASP A 12 6.64 0.99 4.88
C ASP A 12 7.45 0.37 3.74
N ILE A 13 8.64 -0.16 4.07
CA ILE A 13 9.50 -0.83 3.10
C ILE A 13 8.83 -2.12 2.62
N VAL A 14 8.27 -2.90 3.55
CA VAL A 14 7.54 -4.15 3.20
C VAL A 14 6.37 -3.84 2.28
N VAL A 15 5.54 -2.85 2.61
CA VAL A 15 4.41 -2.43 1.76
C VAL A 15 4.88 -2.04 0.38
N PHE A 16 5.94 -1.22 0.29
CA PHE A 16 6.46 -0.78 -1.00
C PHE A 16 6.98 -1.94 -1.85
N VAL A 17 7.73 -2.87 -1.25
CA VAL A 17 8.26 -4.05 -1.95
C VAL A 17 7.12 -4.96 -2.39
N CYS A 18 6.16 -5.27 -1.52
CA CYS A 18 5.01 -6.10 -1.86
C CYS A 18 4.17 -5.48 -2.99
N ALA A 19 3.90 -4.17 -2.93
CA ALA A 19 3.17 -3.47 -3.98
C ALA A 19 3.95 -3.47 -5.31
N THR A 20 5.27 -3.28 -5.26
CA THR A 20 6.13 -3.35 -6.46
C THR A 20 6.08 -4.74 -7.10
N LEU A 21 6.20 -5.80 -6.30
CA LEU A 21 6.15 -7.18 -6.78
C LEU A 21 4.75 -7.56 -7.29
N ALA A 22 3.68 -7.08 -6.65
CA ALA A 22 2.31 -7.29 -7.11
C ALA A 22 2.09 -6.64 -8.47
N ILE A 23 2.51 -5.38 -8.64
CA ILE A 23 2.44 -4.68 -9.94
C ILE A 23 3.26 -5.43 -10.98
N ALA A 24 4.52 -5.76 -10.69
CA ALA A 24 5.38 -6.50 -11.62
C ALA A 24 4.79 -7.86 -12.02
N GLY A 25 4.19 -8.57 -11.07
CA GLY A 25 3.48 -9.83 -11.29
C GLY A 25 2.31 -9.65 -12.26
N VAL A 26 1.43 -8.69 -11.98
CA VAL A 26 0.26 -8.37 -12.83
C VAL A 26 0.68 -7.96 -14.25
N PHE A 27 1.76 -7.17 -14.39
CA PHE A 27 2.30 -6.81 -15.71
C PHE A 27 2.88 -8.03 -16.43
N CYS A 28 3.61 -8.90 -15.73
CA CYS A 28 4.15 -10.14 -16.30
C CYS A 28 3.04 -11.06 -16.81
N GLU A 29 1.96 -11.21 -16.05
CA GLU A 29 0.78 -11.98 -16.45
C GLU A 29 0.07 -11.37 -17.67
N GLY A 30 -0.06 -10.04 -17.69
CA GLY A 30 -0.64 -9.33 -18.82
C GLY A 30 0.16 -9.55 -20.12
N MET A 31 1.49 -9.57 -20.04
CA MET A 31 2.36 -9.89 -21.18
C MET A 31 2.30 -11.36 -21.58
N ALA A 32 2.31 -12.27 -20.61
CA ALA A 32 2.28 -13.71 -20.84
C ALA A 32 0.89 -14.24 -21.20
N LYS A 33 -0.17 -13.43 -21.05
CA LYS A 33 -1.59 -13.80 -21.18
C LYS A 33 -1.96 -15.04 -20.34
N LYS A 34 -1.26 -15.25 -19.22
CA LYS A 34 -1.45 -16.38 -18.31
C LYS A 34 -1.41 -15.88 -16.87
N TRP A 35 -2.36 -16.32 -16.07
CA TRP A 35 -2.40 -16.08 -14.64
C TRP A 35 -1.53 -17.11 -13.91
N TYR A 36 -0.63 -16.65 -13.06
CA TYR A 36 0.25 -17.45 -12.23
C TYR A 36 -0.16 -17.33 -10.76
N ASP A 37 -0.34 -18.46 -10.07
CA ASP A 37 -0.79 -18.48 -8.67
C ASP A 37 0.11 -17.68 -7.72
N PHE A 38 1.40 -17.53 -8.05
CA PHE A 38 2.34 -16.74 -7.26
C PHE A 38 2.02 -15.24 -7.22
N VAL A 39 1.37 -14.69 -8.25
CA VAL A 39 1.01 -13.25 -8.28
C VAL A 39 -0.09 -12.96 -7.26
N GLY A 40 -1.00 -13.92 -7.06
CA GLY A 40 -2.03 -13.85 -6.02
C GLY A 40 -1.43 -13.72 -4.63
N VAL A 41 -0.28 -14.37 -4.38
CA VAL A 41 0.46 -14.25 -3.11
C VAL A 41 1.00 -12.84 -2.92
N PHE A 42 1.59 -12.22 -3.95
CA PHE A 42 2.11 -10.86 -3.84
C PHE A 42 1.01 -9.82 -3.68
N VAL A 43 -0.10 -9.99 -4.39
CA VAL A 43 -1.31 -9.17 -4.25
C VAL A 43 -1.83 -9.24 -2.81
N PHE A 44 -1.96 -10.45 -2.26
CA PHE A 44 -2.37 -10.66 -0.87
C PHE A 44 -1.39 -9.98 0.11
N CYS A 45 -0.09 -10.22 -0.04
CA CYS A 45 0.92 -9.60 0.83
C CYS A 45 0.87 -8.06 0.76
N SER A 46 0.63 -7.47 -0.41
CA SER A 46 0.47 -6.02 -0.57
C SER A 46 -0.73 -5.50 0.22
N ASP A 47 -1.91 -6.11 0.06
CA ASP A 47 -3.12 -5.63 0.71
C ASP A 47 -3.05 -5.71 2.25
N TYR A 48 -2.55 -6.82 2.79
CA TYR A 48 -2.47 -7.00 4.25
C TYR A 48 -1.38 -6.15 4.88
N SER A 49 -0.21 -6.04 4.24
CA SER A 49 0.84 -5.15 4.74
C SER A 49 0.37 -3.69 4.71
N PHE A 50 -0.34 -3.27 3.66
CA PHE A 50 -0.90 -1.93 3.55
C PHE A 50 -1.97 -1.64 4.61
N LEU A 51 -2.85 -2.60 4.91
CA LEU A 51 -3.84 -2.48 5.98
C LEU A 51 -3.16 -2.23 7.33
N ILE A 52 -2.15 -3.04 7.67
CA ILE A 52 -1.38 -2.90 8.92
C ILE A 52 -0.71 -1.52 8.96
N ALA A 53 -0.05 -1.13 7.88
CA ALA A 53 0.65 0.15 7.78
C ALA A 53 -0.29 1.35 7.94
N THR A 54 -1.47 1.28 7.31
CA THR A 54 -2.51 2.31 7.41
C THR A 54 -2.99 2.49 8.85
N VAL A 55 -3.28 1.39 9.55
CA VAL A 55 -3.70 1.43 10.97
C VAL A 55 -2.59 2.02 11.85
N LEU A 56 -1.34 1.58 11.65
CA LEU A 56 -0.21 2.08 12.43
C LEU A 56 0.04 3.58 12.20
N HIS A 57 -0.05 4.05 10.96
CA HIS A 57 0.11 5.47 10.64
C HIS A 57 -1.03 6.34 11.17
N VAL A 58 -2.27 5.85 11.15
CA VAL A 58 -3.42 6.55 11.77
C VAL A 58 -3.18 6.75 13.27
N ILE A 59 -2.63 5.75 13.96
CA ILE A 59 -2.33 5.84 15.40
C ILE A 59 -1.13 6.77 15.65
N ALA A 60 -0.04 6.60 14.91
CA ALA A 60 1.23 7.27 15.16
C ALA A 60 1.24 8.73 14.72
N ASP A 61 0.59 9.05 13.59
CA ASP A 61 0.72 10.35 12.92
C ASP A 61 -0.58 11.16 13.00
N ARG A 62 -1.49 10.85 13.93
CA ARG A 62 -2.82 11.47 14.06
C ARG A 62 -2.88 13.01 14.03
N LYS A 63 -1.75 13.69 14.31
CA LYS A 63 -1.62 15.17 14.33
C LYS A 63 -0.88 15.72 13.10
N GLU A 64 -0.31 14.88 12.26
CA GLU A 64 0.43 15.26 11.06
C GLU A 64 -0.47 15.23 9.82
N LYS A 65 -0.15 16.06 8.82
CA LYS A 65 -0.91 16.11 7.56
C LYS A 65 -0.96 14.77 6.82
N ILE A 66 0.02 13.90 7.07
CA ILE A 66 0.10 12.58 6.42
C ILE A 66 -0.99 11.63 6.89
N ALA A 67 -1.50 11.78 8.12
CA ALA A 67 -2.60 10.96 8.62
C ALA A 67 -3.87 11.09 7.78
N PHE A 68 -4.12 12.25 7.16
CA PHE A 68 -5.26 12.43 6.25
C PHE A 68 -5.26 11.41 5.10
N VAL A 69 -4.07 11.11 4.56
CA VAL A 69 -3.93 10.17 3.45
C VAL A 69 -4.21 8.74 3.91
N HIS A 70 -3.81 8.40 5.14
CA HIS A 70 -4.12 7.11 5.75
C HIS A 70 -5.58 6.98 6.19
N TYR A 71 -6.25 8.07 6.60
CA TYR A 71 -7.70 8.08 6.82
C TYR A 71 -8.47 7.84 5.52
N PHE A 72 -8.05 8.48 4.42
CA PHE A 72 -8.62 8.23 3.10
C PHE A 72 -8.42 6.77 2.66
N SER A 73 -7.21 6.23 2.86
CA SER A 73 -6.89 4.83 2.61
C SER A 73 -7.82 3.88 3.39
N LEU A 74 -8.06 4.19 4.67
CA LEU A 74 -8.93 3.40 5.54
C LEU A 74 -10.38 3.39 5.05
N THR A 75 -10.89 4.54 4.58
CA THR A 75 -12.24 4.63 3.99
C THR A 75 -12.36 3.73 2.76
N ILE A 76 -11.37 3.74 1.86
CA ILE A 76 -11.39 2.87 0.67
C ILE A 76 -11.34 1.39 1.06
N LEU A 77 -10.52 1.03 2.06
CA LEU A 77 -10.47 -0.34 2.56
C LEU A 77 -11.82 -0.81 3.11
N ILE A 78 -12.53 0.06 3.84
CA ILE A 78 -13.88 -0.23 4.35
C ILE A 78 -14.87 -0.42 3.20
N VAL A 79 -14.86 0.46 2.20
CA VAL A 79 -15.70 0.32 1.00
C VAL A 79 -15.40 -1.00 0.28
N GLY A 80 -14.12 -1.33 0.13
CA GLY A 80 -13.68 -2.60 -0.42
C GLY A 80 -14.27 -3.78 0.35
N LEU A 81 -14.15 -3.77 1.67
CA LEU A 81 -14.67 -4.84 2.52
C LEU A 81 -16.20 -4.99 2.42
N ILE A 82 -16.94 -3.88 2.34
CA ILE A 82 -18.40 -3.88 2.12
C ILE A 82 -18.74 -4.53 0.78
N MET A 83 -18.06 -4.14 -0.31
CA MET A 83 -18.27 -4.73 -1.64
C MET A 83 -18.02 -6.25 -1.63
N LYS A 84 -16.97 -6.69 -0.93
CA LYS A 84 -16.65 -8.13 -0.78
C LYS A 84 -17.76 -8.89 -0.08
N VAL A 85 -18.28 -8.35 1.03
CA VAL A 85 -19.39 -8.96 1.78
C VAL A 85 -20.69 -8.98 0.97
N ALA A 86 -20.93 -7.93 0.16
CA ALA A 86 -22.08 -7.85 -0.73
C ALA A 86 -21.96 -8.70 -2.00
N GLY A 87 -20.83 -9.40 -2.21
CA GLY A 87 -20.59 -10.20 -3.41
C GLY A 87 -20.44 -9.38 -4.70
N ILE A 88 -20.15 -8.08 -4.58
CA ILE A 88 -20.00 -7.18 -5.73
C ILE A 88 -18.58 -7.37 -6.28
N PRO A 89 -18.42 -7.80 -7.54
CA PRO A 89 -17.10 -7.97 -8.13
C PRO A 89 -16.40 -6.61 -8.28
N TYR A 90 -15.10 -6.58 -7.98
CA TYR A 90 -14.29 -5.40 -8.26
C TYR A 90 -14.02 -5.30 -9.75
N HIS A 91 -14.20 -4.10 -10.30
CA HIS A 91 -13.75 -3.84 -11.65
C HIS A 91 -12.20 -3.90 -11.71
N PRO A 92 -11.59 -4.58 -12.70
CA PRO A 92 -10.14 -4.72 -12.77
C PRO A 92 -9.36 -3.40 -12.73
N LEU A 93 -9.90 -2.35 -13.38
CA LEU A 93 -9.32 -1.00 -13.32
C LEU A 93 -9.22 -0.45 -11.88
N VAL A 94 -10.19 -0.75 -11.02
CA VAL A 94 -10.18 -0.29 -9.62
C VAL A 94 -9.03 -0.94 -8.86
N LEU A 95 -8.81 -2.24 -9.07
CA LEU A 95 -7.66 -2.96 -8.51
C LEU A 95 -6.32 -2.39 -9.01
N THR A 96 -6.20 -2.12 -10.31
CA THR A 96 -4.97 -1.53 -10.86
C THR A 96 -4.68 -0.15 -10.28
N ILE A 97 -5.69 0.73 -10.25
CA ILE A 97 -5.56 2.07 -9.66
C ILE A 97 -5.21 1.97 -8.17
N TRP A 98 -5.78 0.99 -7.46
CA TRP A 98 -5.51 0.76 -6.05
C TRP A 98 -4.05 0.37 -5.79
N PHE A 99 -3.51 -0.63 -6.49
CA PHE A 99 -2.10 -1.00 -6.33
C PHE A 99 -1.15 0.14 -6.73
N GLN A 100 -1.49 0.88 -7.79
CA GLN A 100 -0.71 2.04 -8.20
C GLN A 100 -0.71 3.14 -7.13
N TYR A 101 -1.87 3.38 -6.49
CA TYR A 101 -2.00 4.31 -5.38
C TYR A 101 -1.13 3.91 -4.19
N ILE A 102 -1.19 2.64 -3.76
CA ILE A 102 -0.36 2.12 -2.66
C ILE A 102 1.12 2.31 -2.97
N TRP A 103 1.54 1.89 -4.17
CA TRP A 103 2.93 1.98 -4.59
C TRP A 103 3.45 3.42 -4.60
N PHE A 104 2.68 4.35 -5.17
CA PHE A 104 3.04 5.78 -5.17
C PHE A 104 3.08 6.37 -3.75
N LEU A 105 2.09 6.07 -2.91
CA LEU A 105 2.03 6.59 -1.55
C LEU A 105 3.28 6.20 -0.75
N TYR A 106 3.60 4.91 -0.72
CA TYR A 106 4.75 4.42 0.03
C TYR A 106 6.08 4.75 -0.64
N GLY A 107 6.11 4.84 -1.97
CA GLY A 107 7.26 5.37 -2.72
C GLY A 107 7.58 6.81 -2.32
N ILE A 108 6.59 7.68 -2.20
CA ILE A 108 6.77 9.08 -1.75
C ILE A 108 7.20 9.13 -0.28
N ILE A 109 6.58 8.32 0.60
CA ILE A 109 6.95 8.24 2.03
C ILE A 109 8.42 7.86 2.18
N LEU A 110 8.86 6.83 1.47
CA LEU A 110 10.26 6.39 1.48
C LEU A 110 11.17 7.44 0.85
N ALA A 111 10.82 8.00 -0.31
CA ALA A 111 11.62 9.01 -0.98
C ALA A 111 11.84 10.26 -0.11
N ARG A 112 10.77 10.78 0.53
CA ARG A 112 10.90 11.89 1.49
C ARG A 112 11.82 11.54 2.65
N ARG A 113 11.78 10.31 3.14
CA ARG A 113 12.60 9.86 4.26
C ARG A 113 14.08 9.77 3.91
N TYR A 114 14.42 9.27 2.72
CA TYR A 114 15.81 9.11 2.28
C TYR A 114 16.41 10.38 1.65
N PHE A 115 15.64 11.12 0.86
CA PHE A 115 16.11 12.32 0.14
C PHE A 115 15.76 13.64 0.84
N GLY A 116 14.69 13.68 1.64
CA GLY A 116 14.30 14.91 2.38
C GLY A 116 15.31 15.34 3.44
N LYS A 117 16.17 14.42 3.92
CA LYS A 117 17.32 14.76 4.78
C LYS A 117 18.44 15.51 4.05
N LYS A 118 18.49 15.47 2.71
CA LYS A 118 19.56 16.09 1.89
C LYS A 118 19.24 17.51 1.42
N ILE A 119 17.97 17.95 1.50
CA ILE A 119 17.51 19.24 0.94
C ILE A 119 17.50 20.35 2.00
N SER A 120 17.88 20.04 3.26
CA SER A 120 17.97 21.01 4.36
C SER A 120 19.40 21.23 4.86
N MET A 121 20.41 21.08 3.99
CA MET A 121 21.80 21.48 4.25
C MET A 121 22.12 22.76 3.50
#